data_AF-A0A1V5W7R0-F1
#
_entry.id   AF-A0A1V5W7R0-F1
#
_cell.length_a   1.000
_cell.length_b   1.000
_cell.length_c   1.000
_cell.angle_alpha   90.00
_cell.angle_beta   90.00
_cell.angle_gamma   90.00
#
_symmetry.space_group_name_H-M   'P 1'
#
loop_
_entity.id
_entity.type
_entity.pdbx_description
1 polymer ?
#
loop_
_entity_poly.entity_id
_entity_poly.type
_entity_poly.pdbx_seq_one_letter_code
_entity_poly.pdbx_strand_id
1 'polypeptide(L)'
;MREVFFKNLSWQKIRIALSISLLREEPLCIKGGWQFLEKNFELESLWVSFKNFFDSSSCGILSTSGEDIIFYPQGISPGNIFIDTGAFTPLGEFELLLLPYLFFKDFRTVINFEGVTHAHISYSTSFFKESFFSFLESMGFYASMNLQRFGFYGSGGGRAESRVYPAEMAPADIFSFKERNIHGAKIFMANMNMEMAHKEKDFLQKNLSIAENRIQLIEVLDCSGMGNSIQIYIDCGGFFYIISADMEIYNSAGDLVFDEAKYYGALTSLVKETERFCKSKYIPHSLMADLLPYMLLSKSTIPEEILQSEEYELFLNFH
;
A
#
# COMPACT_ATOMS: atom_id res chain seq x y z
N MET A 1 23.39 -4.95 16.01
CA MET A 1 22.16 -4.16 15.80
C MET A 1 22.52 -2.94 15.01
N ARG A 2 21.81 -2.69 13.92
CA ARG A 2 22.05 -1.58 13.02
C ARG A 2 21.23 -0.37 13.45
N GLU A 3 21.86 0.79 13.55
CA GLU A 3 21.15 2.04 13.82
C GLU A 3 20.81 2.76 12.51
N VAL A 4 19.59 3.25 12.40
CA VAL A 4 19.10 4.02 11.27
C VAL A 4 18.55 5.35 11.79
N PHE A 5 18.89 6.43 11.08
CA PHE A 5 18.41 7.77 11.35
C PHE A 5 17.77 8.33 10.08
N PHE A 6 16.59 8.92 10.23
CA PHE A 6 15.92 9.66 9.17
C PHE A 6 15.73 11.10 9.59
N LYS A 7 16.05 12.05 8.71
CA LYS A 7 15.79 13.48 8.85
C LYS A 7 14.29 13.75 8.92
N ASN A 8 13.51 13.06 8.08
CA ASN A 8 12.06 13.20 8.03
C ASN A 8 11.40 11.82 8.18
N LEU A 9 11.10 11.44 9.42
CA LEU A 9 10.41 10.18 9.72
C LEU A 9 9.00 10.15 9.12
N SER A 10 8.61 8.99 8.62
CA SER A 10 7.27 8.66 8.16
C SER A 10 6.99 7.19 8.45
N TRP A 11 5.72 6.81 8.48
CA TRP A 11 5.35 5.40 8.60
C TRP A 11 5.98 4.54 7.49
N GLN A 12 5.96 5.02 6.24
CA GLN A 12 6.55 4.31 5.11
C GLN A 12 8.04 4.00 5.34
N LYS A 13 8.82 4.97 5.84
CA LYS A 13 10.25 4.76 6.15
C LYS A 13 10.45 3.76 7.28
N ILE A 14 9.61 3.81 8.31
CA ILE A 14 9.62 2.81 9.40
C ILE A 14 9.35 1.42 8.82
N ARG A 15 8.27 1.26 8.05
CA ARG A 15 7.91 -0.03 7.41
C ARG A 15 9.03 -0.54 6.50
N ILE A 16 9.59 0.31 5.65
CA ILE A 16 10.70 -0.07 4.75
C ILE A 16 11.90 -0.54 5.58
N ALA A 17 12.29 0.17 6.64
CA ALA A 17 13.39 -0.24 7.51
C ALA A 17 13.12 -1.59 8.19
N LEU A 18 11.91 -1.82 8.70
CA LEU A 18 11.50 -3.11 9.25
C LEU A 18 11.53 -4.23 8.20
N SER A 19 11.06 -3.95 6.98
CA SER A 19 11.07 -4.90 5.86
C SER A 19 12.49 -5.29 5.45
N ILE A 20 13.42 -4.34 5.36
CA ILE A 20 14.83 -4.61 5.06
C ILE A 20 15.49 -5.41 6.19
N SER A 21 15.24 -5.02 7.44
CA SER A 21 15.74 -5.74 8.60
C SER A 21 15.25 -7.19 8.60
N LEU A 22 13.98 -7.43 8.26
CA LEU A 22 13.42 -8.76 8.07
C LEU A 22 14.09 -9.50 6.90
N LEU A 23 14.21 -8.87 5.73
CA LEU A 23 14.90 -9.40 4.54
C LEU A 23 16.31 -9.90 4.85
N ARG A 24 17.05 -9.14 5.66
CA ARG A 24 18.45 -9.43 6.02
C ARG A 24 18.60 -10.28 7.27
N GLU A 25 17.53 -10.47 8.02
CA GLU A 25 17.54 -11.09 9.35
C GLU A 25 18.56 -10.42 10.30
N GLU A 26 18.70 -9.08 10.18
CA GLU A 26 19.62 -8.27 10.99
C GLU A 26 18.85 -7.36 11.96
N PRO A 27 19.18 -7.34 13.27
CA PRO A 27 18.51 -6.46 14.23
C PRO A 27 18.68 -4.97 13.90
N LEU A 28 17.60 -4.20 14.09
CA LEU A 28 17.47 -2.79 13.72
C LEU A 28 17.09 -1.94 14.94
N CYS A 29 17.61 -0.71 14.96
CA CYS A 29 17.21 0.39 15.84
C CYS A 29 16.91 1.61 14.98
N ILE A 30 15.67 2.11 15.01
CA ILE A 30 15.25 3.32 14.32
C ILE A 30 15.26 4.46 15.33
N LYS A 31 16.24 5.36 15.19
CA LYS A 31 16.42 6.49 16.11
C LYS A 31 15.23 7.44 16.07
N GLY A 32 14.69 7.79 17.24
CA GLY A 32 13.53 8.69 17.36
C GLY A 32 12.22 8.12 16.81
N GLY A 33 12.19 6.84 16.41
CA GLY A 33 11.01 6.21 15.82
C GLY A 33 9.82 6.14 16.76
N TRP A 34 10.05 5.89 18.05
CA TRP A 34 8.97 5.83 19.04
C TRP A 34 8.44 7.23 19.34
N GLN A 35 9.34 8.21 19.51
CA GLN A 35 8.95 9.61 19.70
C GLN A 35 8.12 10.14 18.52
N PHE A 36 8.39 9.69 17.30
CA PHE A 36 7.57 9.98 16.13
C PHE A 36 6.16 9.38 16.27
N LEU A 37 6.02 8.10 16.61
CA LEU A 37 4.72 7.47 16.78
C LEU A 37 3.88 8.10 17.90
N GLU A 38 4.50 8.49 19.01
CA GLU A 38 3.82 9.18 20.12
C GLU A 38 3.19 10.53 19.69
N LYS A 39 3.74 11.17 18.65
CA LYS A 39 3.24 12.44 18.11
C LYS A 39 2.21 12.27 16.99
N ASN A 40 2.03 11.05 16.47
CA ASN A 40 1.16 10.72 15.33
C ASN A 40 0.24 9.55 15.72
N PHE A 41 -0.69 9.82 16.64
CA PHE A 41 -1.59 8.82 17.23
C PHE A 41 -2.46 8.09 16.20
N GLU A 42 -2.69 8.70 15.04
CA GLU A 42 -3.39 8.07 13.92
C GLU A 42 -2.65 6.84 13.35
N LEU A 43 -1.36 6.67 13.66
CA LEU A 43 -0.53 5.53 13.26
C LEU A 43 -0.47 4.43 14.33
N GLU A 44 -1.14 4.61 15.48
CA GLU A 44 -1.08 3.66 16.59
C GLU A 44 -1.57 2.26 16.18
N SER A 45 -2.65 2.20 15.38
CA SER A 45 -3.21 0.93 14.90
C SER A 45 -2.19 0.13 14.09
N LEU A 46 -1.43 0.80 13.21
CA LEU A 46 -0.39 0.21 12.38
C LEU A 46 0.72 -0.38 13.25
N TRP A 47 1.22 0.41 14.21
CA TRP A 47 2.24 -0.03 15.17
C TRP A 47 1.80 -1.25 15.97
N VAL A 48 0.62 -1.18 16.59
CA VAL A 48 0.08 -2.27 17.42
C VAL A 48 -0.14 -3.53 16.57
N SER A 49 -0.65 -3.39 15.36
CA SER A 49 -0.90 -4.52 14.47
C SER A 49 0.40 -5.21 14.05
N PHE A 50 1.43 -4.44 13.67
CA PHE A 50 2.73 -4.98 13.31
C PHE A 50 3.38 -5.67 14.51
N LYS A 51 3.37 -5.04 15.68
CA LYS A 51 3.90 -5.63 16.91
C LYS A 51 3.20 -6.95 17.25
N ASN A 52 1.87 -6.97 17.24
CA ASN A 52 1.09 -8.18 17.52
C ASN A 52 1.35 -9.28 16.49
N PHE A 53 1.49 -8.93 15.22
CA PHE A 53 1.85 -9.88 14.17
C PHE A 53 3.23 -10.50 14.42
N PHE A 54 4.26 -9.68 14.67
CA PHE A 54 5.61 -10.17 14.94
C PHE A 54 5.63 -11.10 16.17
N ASP A 55 4.99 -10.69 17.26
CA ASP A 55 4.89 -11.46 18.51
C ASP A 55 4.16 -12.81 18.27
N SER A 56 3.02 -12.81 17.57
CA SER A 56 2.18 -14.00 17.38
C SER A 56 2.71 -14.98 16.33
N SER A 57 3.34 -14.48 15.27
CA SER A 57 3.97 -15.31 14.22
C SER A 57 5.36 -15.80 14.59
N SER A 58 5.95 -15.30 15.69
CA SER A 58 7.34 -15.55 16.08
C SER A 58 8.36 -15.17 15.01
N CYS A 59 8.01 -14.28 14.07
CA CYS A 59 8.92 -13.86 13.00
C CYS A 59 9.80 -12.64 13.36
N GLY A 60 9.62 -12.12 14.57
CA GLY A 60 10.51 -11.11 15.16
C GLY A 60 9.96 -10.58 16.48
N ILE A 61 10.74 -9.71 17.11
CA ILE A 61 10.33 -8.96 18.30
C ILE A 61 10.42 -7.48 17.96
N LEU A 62 9.28 -6.79 17.97
CA LEU A 62 9.18 -5.35 17.77
C LEU A 62 8.88 -4.67 19.11
N SER A 63 9.78 -3.81 19.55
CA SER A 63 9.72 -3.15 20.87
C SER A 63 10.23 -1.72 20.80
N THR A 64 10.25 -1.04 21.94
CA THR A 64 10.76 0.32 22.07
C THR A 64 11.83 0.38 23.15
N SER A 65 12.75 1.35 23.01
CA SER A 65 13.77 1.63 24.01
C SER A 65 14.06 3.13 24.03
N GLY A 66 13.57 3.82 25.07
CA GLY A 66 13.62 5.28 25.11
C GLY A 66 12.78 5.89 23.99
N GLU A 67 13.39 6.70 23.14
CA GLU A 67 12.75 7.34 21.98
C GLU A 67 12.82 6.49 20.69
N ASP A 68 13.45 5.32 20.75
CA ASP A 68 13.80 4.51 19.57
C ASP A 68 12.84 3.30 19.41
N ILE A 69 12.64 2.87 18.16
CA ILE A 69 12.03 1.58 17.83
C ILE A 69 13.13 0.54 17.69
N ILE A 70 12.96 -0.63 18.31
CA ILE A 70 13.88 -1.74 18.25
C ILE A 70 13.20 -2.93 17.58
N PHE A 71 13.87 -3.56 16.63
CA PHE A 71 13.37 -4.75 15.94
C PHE A 71 14.43 -5.84 15.87
N TYR A 72 14.08 -7.03 16.34
CA TYR A 72 14.89 -8.24 16.22
C TYR A 72 14.17 -9.24 15.30
N PRO A 73 14.52 -9.31 14.01
CA PRO A 73 13.89 -10.25 13.07
C PRO A 73 14.31 -11.69 13.40
N GLN A 74 13.39 -12.63 13.18
CA GLN A 74 13.63 -14.08 13.30
C GLN A 74 13.22 -14.85 12.02
N GLY A 75 12.63 -14.13 11.06
CA GLY A 75 12.22 -14.71 9.79
C GLY A 75 10.86 -15.43 9.86
N ILE A 76 10.22 -15.59 8.71
CA ILE A 76 8.92 -16.28 8.58
C ILE A 76 9.03 -17.51 7.68
N SER A 77 8.48 -18.63 8.14
CA SER A 77 8.45 -19.86 7.33
C SER A 77 7.45 -19.72 6.19
N PRO A 78 7.79 -20.14 4.95
CA PRO A 78 6.83 -20.15 3.86
C PRO A 78 5.70 -21.17 4.13
N GLY A 79 4.54 -20.93 3.54
CA GLY A 79 3.37 -21.79 3.73
C GLY A 79 2.09 -20.98 3.80
N ASN A 80 1.17 -21.35 4.68
CA ASN A 80 -0.07 -20.60 4.90
C ASN A 80 0.07 -19.72 6.14
N ILE A 81 -0.13 -18.42 5.96
CA ILE A 81 -0.10 -17.41 7.02
C ILE A 81 -1.50 -16.78 7.09
N PHE A 82 -1.95 -16.48 8.29
CA PHE A 82 -3.17 -15.72 8.53
C PHE A 82 -2.81 -14.42 9.23
N ILE A 83 -3.35 -13.29 8.75
CA ILE A 83 -3.14 -11.97 9.31
C ILE A 83 -4.48 -11.27 9.44
N ASP A 84 -4.87 -10.98 10.68
CA ASP A 84 -6.00 -10.10 10.98
C ASP A 84 -5.47 -8.70 11.32
N THR A 85 -5.91 -7.72 10.55
CA THR A 85 -5.50 -6.32 10.68
C THR A 85 -6.53 -5.48 11.43
N GLY A 86 -7.65 -6.06 11.85
CA GLY A 86 -8.73 -5.35 12.51
C GLY A 86 -9.37 -4.28 11.61
N ALA A 87 -9.86 -3.21 12.23
CA ALA A 87 -10.63 -2.17 11.55
C ALA A 87 -9.80 -0.98 11.04
N PHE A 88 -8.54 -0.84 11.48
CA PHE A 88 -7.77 0.40 11.32
C PHE A 88 -6.36 0.20 10.74
N THR A 89 -6.04 -0.99 10.25
CA THR A 89 -4.74 -1.29 9.66
C THR A 89 -4.97 -1.87 8.27
N PRO A 90 -4.55 -1.22 7.18
CA PRO A 90 -4.68 -1.74 5.83
C PRO A 90 -3.82 -2.99 5.62
N LEU A 91 -4.39 -4.02 5.00
CA LEU A 91 -3.66 -5.25 4.68
C LEU A 91 -2.46 -5.01 3.75
N GLY A 92 -2.53 -3.96 2.93
CA GLY A 92 -1.45 -3.54 2.03
C GLY A 92 -0.15 -3.22 2.75
N GLU A 93 -0.23 -2.79 4.02
CA GLU A 93 0.96 -2.50 4.83
C GLU A 93 1.72 -3.78 5.18
N PHE A 94 1.01 -4.88 5.45
CA PHE A 94 1.62 -6.20 5.65
C PHE A 94 2.16 -6.78 4.34
N GLU A 95 1.43 -6.59 3.24
CA GLU A 95 1.91 -6.99 1.91
C GLU A 95 3.27 -6.34 1.62
N LEU A 96 3.38 -5.02 1.79
CA LEU A 96 4.60 -4.26 1.54
C LEU A 96 5.72 -4.59 2.53
N LEU A 97 5.39 -4.90 3.78
CA LEU A 97 6.36 -5.34 4.78
C LEU A 97 6.98 -6.71 4.41
N LEU A 98 6.14 -7.67 4.03
CA LEU A 98 6.51 -9.08 3.95
C LEU A 98 7.05 -9.50 2.59
N LEU A 99 6.56 -8.89 1.50
CA LEU A 99 6.90 -9.31 0.14
C LEU A 99 8.41 -9.41 -0.11
N PRO A 100 9.26 -8.42 0.24
CA PRO A 100 10.69 -8.51 -0.04
C PRO A 100 11.32 -9.77 0.57
N TYR A 101 10.91 -10.16 1.77
CA TYR A 101 11.40 -11.37 2.45
C TYR A 101 10.84 -12.67 1.83
N LEU A 102 9.55 -12.68 1.51
CA LEU A 102 8.86 -13.88 1.03
C LEU A 102 9.30 -14.33 -0.37
N PHE A 103 9.73 -13.40 -1.22
CA PHE A 103 10.28 -13.72 -2.54
C PHE A 103 11.56 -14.56 -2.50
N PHE A 104 12.27 -14.59 -1.37
CA PHE A 104 13.51 -15.35 -1.18
C PHE A 104 13.30 -16.65 -0.40
N LYS A 105 12.06 -17.11 -0.29
CA LYS A 105 11.74 -18.42 0.26
C LYS A 105 11.71 -19.48 -0.81
N ASP A 106 12.07 -20.70 -0.43
CA ASP A 106 12.15 -21.84 -1.35
C ASP A 106 10.77 -22.28 -1.86
N PHE A 107 9.70 -21.89 -1.18
CA PHE A 107 8.33 -22.32 -1.48
C PHE A 107 7.34 -21.16 -1.48
N ARG A 108 6.27 -21.33 -2.25
CA ARG A 108 5.14 -20.40 -2.30
C ARG A 108 4.57 -20.15 -0.90
N THR A 109 4.29 -18.89 -0.61
CA THR A 109 3.55 -18.46 0.57
C THR A 109 2.15 -17.98 0.19
N VAL A 110 1.15 -18.33 0.99
CA VAL A 110 -0.23 -17.87 0.88
C VAL A 110 -0.56 -17.08 2.14
N ILE A 111 -0.92 -15.82 1.98
CA ILE A 111 -1.32 -14.94 3.08
C ILE A 111 -2.83 -14.75 2.99
N ASN A 112 -3.54 -15.20 4.02
CA ASN A 112 -4.97 -14.98 4.18
C ASN A 112 -5.16 -13.77 5.08
N PHE A 113 -5.71 -12.70 4.52
CA PHE A 113 -5.97 -11.46 5.22
C PHE A 113 -7.43 -11.36 5.67
N GLU A 114 -7.62 -10.85 6.88
CA GLU A 114 -8.88 -10.29 7.36
C GLU A 114 -8.64 -8.86 7.85
N GLY A 115 -9.60 -7.96 7.64
CA GLY A 115 -9.53 -6.57 8.11
C GLY A 115 -9.74 -5.53 7.01
N VAL A 116 -8.79 -4.61 6.82
CA VAL A 116 -8.98 -3.44 5.93
C VAL A 116 -8.36 -3.66 4.54
N THR A 117 -9.20 -3.56 3.52
CA THR A 117 -8.85 -3.73 2.09
C THR A 117 -8.75 -2.41 1.31
N HIS A 118 -9.42 -1.36 1.80
CA HIS A 118 -9.49 -0.03 1.19
C HIS A 118 -9.37 1.02 2.31
N ALA A 119 -8.40 1.92 2.17
CA ALA A 119 -8.06 2.90 3.20
C ALA A 119 -7.32 4.10 2.62
N HIS A 120 -7.67 5.29 3.08
CA HIS A 120 -7.03 6.56 2.69
C HIS A 120 -5.52 6.65 3.00
N ILE A 121 -5.00 5.78 3.87
CA ILE A 121 -3.60 5.79 4.33
C ILE A 121 -2.72 4.71 3.67
N SER A 122 -3.23 3.92 2.73
CA SER A 122 -2.45 2.87 2.05
C SER A 122 -2.99 2.61 0.64
N TYR A 123 -2.36 1.69 -0.08
CA TYR A 123 -2.83 1.27 -1.40
C TYR A 123 -4.02 0.32 -1.27
N SER A 124 -5.00 0.49 -2.17
CA SER A 124 -6.12 -0.45 -2.27
C SER A 124 -5.67 -1.81 -2.79
N THR A 125 -6.43 -2.86 -2.45
CA THR A 125 -6.21 -4.21 -3.02
C THR A 125 -6.22 -4.25 -4.55
N SER A 126 -6.97 -3.34 -5.20
CA SER A 126 -6.99 -3.22 -6.66
C SER A 126 -5.65 -2.70 -7.19
N PHE A 127 -5.05 -1.71 -6.52
CA PHE A 127 -3.72 -1.22 -6.87
C PHE A 127 -2.66 -2.34 -6.78
N PHE A 128 -2.68 -3.14 -5.72
CA PHE A 128 -1.75 -4.27 -5.61
C PHE A 128 -1.88 -5.23 -6.78
N LYS A 129 -3.11 -5.69 -7.02
CA LYS A 129 -3.42 -6.69 -8.04
C LYS A 129 -3.08 -6.23 -9.45
N GLU A 130 -3.45 -5.00 -9.82
CA GLU A 130 -3.38 -4.56 -11.23
C GLU A 130 -2.18 -3.66 -11.54
N SER A 131 -1.59 -3.00 -10.53
CA SER A 131 -0.48 -2.06 -10.70
C SER A 131 0.80 -2.54 -10.04
N PHE A 132 0.81 -2.68 -8.71
CA PHE A 132 2.04 -2.98 -7.96
C PHE A 132 2.67 -4.30 -8.42
N PHE A 133 1.88 -5.37 -8.54
CA PHE A 133 2.39 -6.67 -8.96
C PHE A 133 2.82 -6.71 -10.42
N SER A 134 2.26 -5.87 -11.29
CA SER A 134 2.73 -5.73 -12.68
C SER A 134 4.15 -5.16 -12.74
N PHE A 135 4.49 -4.22 -11.84
CA PHE A 135 5.87 -3.72 -11.70
C PHE A 135 6.81 -4.81 -11.18
N LEU A 136 6.37 -5.58 -10.18
CA LEU A 136 7.14 -6.69 -9.61
C LEU A 136 7.40 -7.80 -10.63
N GLU A 137 6.37 -8.22 -11.36
CA GLU A 137 6.45 -9.27 -12.38
C GLU A 137 7.45 -8.92 -13.48
N SER A 138 7.51 -7.64 -13.87
CA SER A 138 8.49 -7.15 -14.85
C SER A 138 9.94 -7.37 -14.38
N MET A 139 10.18 -7.44 -13.07
CA MET A 139 11.49 -7.69 -12.45
C MET A 139 11.69 -9.16 -12.02
N GLY A 140 10.76 -10.07 -12.36
CA GLY A 140 10.82 -11.49 -12.00
C GLY A 140 10.29 -11.83 -10.60
N PHE A 141 9.52 -10.93 -9.98
CA PHE A 141 8.88 -11.14 -8.69
C PHE A 141 7.38 -11.40 -8.88
N TYR A 142 6.93 -12.62 -8.65
CA TYR A 142 5.55 -13.03 -8.92
C TYR A 142 4.69 -13.08 -7.65
N ALA A 143 3.68 -12.20 -7.58
CA ALA A 143 2.65 -12.22 -6.56
C ALA A 143 1.25 -12.00 -7.16
N SER A 144 0.21 -12.45 -6.46
CA SER A 144 -1.18 -12.26 -6.88
C SER A 144 -2.07 -12.01 -5.67
N MET A 145 -3.07 -11.15 -5.79
CA MET A 145 -4.03 -10.86 -4.72
C MET A 145 -5.46 -11.01 -5.22
N ASN A 146 -6.29 -11.72 -4.45
CA ASN A 146 -7.70 -11.91 -4.72
C ASN A 146 -8.54 -11.32 -3.59
N LEU A 147 -9.27 -10.24 -3.86
CA LEU A 147 -10.26 -9.67 -2.95
C LEU A 147 -11.47 -10.61 -2.86
N GLN A 148 -11.80 -11.06 -1.65
CA GLN A 148 -12.93 -11.94 -1.38
C GLN A 148 -14.12 -11.18 -0.78
N ARG A 149 -13.84 -10.14 0.02
CA ARG A 149 -14.86 -9.29 0.67
C ARG A 149 -14.31 -7.89 0.90
N PHE A 150 -15.12 -6.86 0.70
CA PHE A 150 -14.71 -5.48 0.99
C PHE A 150 -14.65 -5.23 2.49
N GLY A 151 -13.57 -4.60 2.91
CA GLY A 151 -13.40 -4.03 4.24
C GLY A 151 -12.84 -2.63 4.12
N PHE A 152 -13.63 -1.65 4.53
CA PHE A 152 -13.19 -0.26 4.53
C PHE A 152 -12.55 0.06 5.87
N TYR A 153 -11.60 1.01 5.88
CA TYR A 153 -11.03 1.53 7.12
C TYR A 153 -12.17 1.92 8.09
N GLY A 154 -11.94 1.84 9.40
CA GLY A 154 -12.92 2.06 10.46
C GLY A 154 -13.99 0.96 10.65
N SER A 155 -14.30 0.16 9.62
CA SER A 155 -15.26 -0.96 9.73
C SER A 155 -14.61 -2.34 9.60
N GLY A 156 -13.48 -2.46 8.89
CA GLY A 156 -12.75 -3.71 8.70
C GLY A 156 -13.59 -4.82 8.06
N GLY A 157 -13.28 -6.07 8.43
CA GLY A 157 -14.01 -7.27 8.02
C GLY A 157 -13.83 -7.69 6.55
N GLY A 158 -13.03 -6.95 5.78
CA GLY A 158 -12.63 -7.36 4.44
C GLY A 158 -11.79 -8.62 4.47
N ARG A 159 -11.75 -9.32 3.34
CA ARG A 159 -10.95 -10.53 3.19
C ARG A 159 -10.24 -10.52 1.86
N ALA A 160 -8.97 -10.91 1.86
CA ALA A 160 -8.19 -11.09 0.65
C ALA A 160 -7.22 -12.26 0.82
N GLU A 161 -6.85 -12.88 -0.29
CA GLU A 161 -5.80 -13.90 -0.32
C GLU A 161 -4.66 -13.38 -1.22
N SER A 162 -3.46 -13.24 -0.66
CA SER A 162 -2.24 -13.00 -1.43
C SER A 162 -1.45 -14.29 -1.60
N ARG A 163 -0.86 -14.50 -2.77
CA ARG A 163 0.04 -15.62 -3.07
C ARG A 163 1.35 -15.07 -3.59
N VAL A 164 2.44 -15.45 -2.95
CA VAL A 164 3.80 -15.00 -3.25
C VAL A 164 4.63 -16.20 -3.64
N TYR A 165 5.31 -16.13 -4.77
CA TYR A 165 6.13 -17.22 -5.31
C TYR A 165 7.62 -16.89 -5.17
N PRO A 166 8.51 -17.89 -5.08
CA PRO A 166 9.95 -17.65 -5.15
C PRO A 166 10.31 -16.84 -6.40
N ALA A 167 11.21 -15.86 -6.26
CA ALA A 167 11.55 -14.95 -7.35
C ALA A 167 12.48 -15.58 -8.39
N GLU A 168 12.24 -15.22 -9.65
CA GLU A 168 13.11 -15.50 -10.80
C GLU A 168 13.62 -14.17 -11.36
N MET A 169 14.43 -13.47 -10.55
CA MET A 169 14.80 -12.07 -10.78
C MET A 169 15.40 -11.80 -12.16
N ALA A 170 14.92 -10.75 -12.81
CA ALA A 170 15.42 -10.25 -14.08
C ALA A 170 15.50 -8.71 -14.06
N PRO A 171 16.58 -8.09 -14.57
CA PRO A 171 16.64 -6.65 -14.72
C PRO A 171 15.56 -6.13 -15.67
N ALA A 172 14.93 -5.00 -15.31
CA ALA A 172 13.94 -4.33 -16.14
C ALA A 172 14.01 -2.80 -16.04
N ASP A 173 13.34 -2.11 -16.97
CA ASP A 173 13.03 -0.68 -16.89
C ASP A 173 11.53 -0.50 -16.68
N ILE A 174 11.11 -0.52 -15.41
CA ILE A 174 9.70 -0.63 -15.01
C ILE A 174 8.90 0.68 -15.15
N PHE A 175 9.58 1.82 -15.34
CA PHE A 175 8.93 3.13 -15.51
C PHE A 175 8.96 3.63 -16.96
N SER A 176 9.34 2.77 -17.90
CA SER A 176 9.31 3.03 -19.34
C SER A 176 7.88 2.88 -19.94
N PHE A 177 6.94 3.67 -19.43
CA PHE A 177 5.55 3.64 -19.91
C PHE A 177 5.44 3.99 -21.39
N LYS A 178 4.73 3.18 -22.18
CA LYS A 178 4.46 3.46 -23.60
C LYS A 178 3.39 4.53 -23.77
N GLU A 179 2.38 4.48 -22.92
CA GLU A 179 1.25 5.40 -22.89
C GLU A 179 0.90 5.72 -21.43
N ARG A 180 0.14 6.80 -21.21
CA ARG A 180 -0.46 7.14 -19.91
C ARG A 180 -1.84 7.73 -20.14
N ASN A 181 -2.72 6.92 -20.70
CA ASN A 181 -4.05 7.34 -21.13
C ASN A 181 -5.10 6.91 -20.11
N ILE A 182 -6.01 7.81 -19.73
CA ILE A 182 -7.12 7.45 -18.84
C ILE A 182 -8.03 6.46 -19.57
N HIS A 183 -8.07 5.22 -19.10
CA HIS A 183 -8.91 4.16 -19.64
C HIS A 183 -10.36 4.31 -19.17
N GLY A 184 -10.55 4.58 -17.88
CA GLY A 184 -11.87 4.73 -17.26
C GLY A 184 -11.76 4.88 -15.74
N ALA A 185 -12.90 4.84 -15.06
CA ALA A 185 -12.97 4.89 -13.61
C ALA A 185 -14.05 3.96 -13.05
N LYS A 186 -13.87 3.56 -11.79
CA LYS A 186 -14.88 2.85 -10.99
C LYS A 186 -15.09 3.62 -9.69
N ILE A 187 -16.35 3.77 -9.30
CA ILE A 187 -16.77 4.39 -8.05
C ILE A 187 -17.53 3.31 -7.27
N PHE A 188 -16.99 2.95 -6.11
CA PHE A 188 -17.54 1.98 -5.19
C PHE A 188 -18.25 2.70 -4.05
N MET A 189 -19.49 2.32 -3.78
CA MET A 189 -20.30 2.88 -2.71
C MET A 189 -20.85 1.74 -1.85
N ALA A 190 -20.62 1.79 -0.55
CA ALA A 190 -21.01 0.77 0.41
C ALA A 190 -21.88 1.39 1.51
N ASN A 191 -23.08 0.85 1.72
CA ASN A 191 -24.01 1.29 2.78
C ASN A 191 -24.22 2.82 2.83
N MET A 192 -24.32 3.44 1.66
CA MET A 192 -24.40 4.89 1.46
C MET A 192 -25.34 5.24 0.31
N ASN A 193 -25.80 6.50 0.25
CA ASN A 193 -26.70 6.96 -0.81
C ASN A 193 -25.98 7.03 -2.17
N MET A 194 -26.50 6.31 -3.17
CA MET A 194 -25.97 6.29 -4.54
C MET A 194 -26.01 7.65 -5.25
N GLU A 195 -26.81 8.62 -4.80
CA GLU A 195 -26.74 10.00 -5.29
C GLU A 195 -25.34 10.61 -5.11
N MET A 196 -24.59 10.22 -4.08
CA MET A 196 -23.20 10.65 -3.91
C MET A 196 -22.31 10.09 -5.02
N ALA A 197 -22.52 8.83 -5.43
CA ALA A 197 -21.75 8.20 -6.50
C ALA A 197 -22.00 8.91 -7.84
N HIS A 198 -23.24 9.36 -8.08
CA HIS A 198 -23.57 10.18 -9.25
C HIS A 198 -22.85 11.55 -9.23
N LYS A 199 -22.79 12.22 -8.08
CA LYS A 199 -22.03 13.48 -7.95
C LYS A 199 -20.53 13.29 -8.19
N GLU A 200 -19.96 12.19 -7.71
CA GLU A 200 -18.56 11.84 -7.97
C GLU A 200 -18.33 11.56 -9.45
N LYS A 201 -19.22 10.82 -10.10
CA LYS A 201 -19.17 10.59 -11.56
C LYS A 201 -19.16 11.91 -12.31
N ASP A 202 -20.11 12.81 -12.04
CA ASP A 202 -20.19 14.12 -12.68
C ASP A 202 -18.90 14.94 -12.46
N PHE A 203 -18.34 14.87 -11.24
CA PHE A 203 -17.07 15.51 -10.90
C PHE A 203 -15.91 14.97 -11.74
N LEU A 204 -15.77 13.65 -11.88
CA LEU A 204 -14.72 13.04 -12.70
C LEU A 204 -14.89 13.36 -14.19
N GLN A 205 -16.12 13.30 -14.72
CA GLN A 205 -16.40 13.65 -16.12
C GLN A 205 -15.96 15.09 -16.43
N LYS A 206 -16.33 16.02 -15.56
CA LYS A 206 -16.02 17.44 -15.75
C LYS A 206 -14.52 17.73 -15.68
N ASN A 207 -13.81 17.12 -14.73
CA ASN A 207 -12.43 17.48 -14.45
C ASN A 207 -11.39 16.64 -15.20
N LEU A 208 -11.72 15.40 -15.57
CA LEU A 208 -10.79 14.50 -16.28
C LEU A 208 -11.24 14.17 -17.71
N SER A 209 -12.38 14.70 -18.15
CA SER A 209 -12.93 14.45 -19.50
C SER A 209 -13.13 12.96 -19.81
N ILE A 210 -13.43 12.15 -18.79
CA ILE A 210 -13.71 10.72 -18.96
C ILE A 210 -15.12 10.59 -19.54
N ALA A 211 -15.26 9.80 -20.61
CA ALA A 211 -16.56 9.53 -21.22
C ALA A 211 -17.51 8.84 -20.23
N GLU A 212 -18.80 9.15 -20.30
CA GLU A 212 -19.79 8.67 -19.32
C GLU A 212 -19.82 7.14 -19.21
N ASN A 213 -19.76 6.46 -20.34
CA ASN A 213 -19.78 5.00 -20.44
C ASN A 213 -18.48 4.33 -19.96
N ARG A 214 -17.46 5.11 -19.59
CA ARG A 214 -16.19 4.64 -19.02
C ARG A 214 -16.09 4.87 -17.51
N ILE A 215 -17.15 5.36 -16.87
CA ILE A 215 -17.25 5.46 -15.40
C ILE A 215 -18.33 4.50 -14.93
N GLN A 216 -17.93 3.51 -14.14
CA GLN A 216 -18.84 2.51 -13.57
C GLN A 216 -19.16 2.87 -12.12
N LEU A 217 -20.45 2.83 -11.77
CA LEU A 217 -20.91 2.93 -10.40
C LEU A 217 -21.17 1.52 -9.88
N ILE A 218 -20.58 1.18 -8.73
CA ILE A 218 -20.62 -0.16 -8.14
C ILE A 218 -21.14 -0.03 -6.71
N GLU A 219 -22.33 -0.59 -6.47
CA GLU A 219 -22.86 -0.75 -5.12
C GLU A 219 -22.25 -2.00 -4.48
N VAL A 220 -21.62 -1.84 -3.32
CA VAL A 220 -20.98 -2.90 -2.56
C VAL A 220 -21.94 -3.36 -1.47
N LEU A 221 -22.46 -4.59 -1.62
CA LEU A 221 -23.42 -5.19 -0.70
C LEU A 221 -22.76 -6.03 0.39
N ASP A 222 -21.57 -6.60 0.13
CA ASP A 222 -20.86 -7.46 1.09
C ASP A 222 -19.67 -6.71 1.75
N CYS A 223 -20.00 -5.97 2.81
CA CYS A 223 -19.05 -5.25 3.66
C CYS A 223 -19.65 -4.99 5.06
N SER A 224 -18.82 -4.66 6.05
CA SER A 224 -19.28 -4.50 7.44
C SER A 224 -19.83 -3.11 7.77
N GLY A 225 -19.45 -2.08 7.02
CA GLY A 225 -19.82 -0.69 7.31
C GLY A 225 -19.92 0.16 6.06
N MET A 226 -19.94 1.47 6.26
CA MET A 226 -19.92 2.47 5.18
C MET A 226 -18.57 2.46 4.47
N GLY A 227 -18.57 2.85 3.21
CA GLY A 227 -17.34 2.93 2.43
C GLY A 227 -17.54 3.62 1.09
N ASN A 228 -16.51 4.33 0.68
CA ASN A 228 -16.44 4.92 -0.64
C ASN A 228 -15.00 4.81 -1.16
N SER A 229 -14.85 4.33 -2.39
CA SER A 229 -13.58 4.24 -3.08
C SER A 229 -13.77 4.66 -4.53
N ILE A 230 -12.90 5.55 -5.00
CA ILE A 230 -12.82 5.93 -6.41
C ILE A 230 -11.51 5.43 -6.96
N GLN A 231 -11.55 4.76 -8.10
CA GLN A 231 -10.39 4.22 -8.78
C GLN A 231 -10.36 4.69 -10.23
N ILE A 232 -9.27 5.33 -10.64
CA ILE A 232 -9.02 5.73 -12.03
C ILE A 232 -7.99 4.77 -12.62
N TYR A 233 -8.33 4.18 -13.75
CA TYR A 233 -7.52 3.21 -14.47
C TYR A 233 -6.78 3.94 -15.58
N ILE A 234 -5.45 3.90 -15.54
CA ILE A 234 -4.58 4.53 -16.54
C ILE A 234 -3.88 3.41 -17.31
N ASP A 235 -4.11 3.36 -18.62
CA ASP A 235 -3.44 2.42 -19.51
C ASP A 235 -1.98 2.84 -19.69
N CYS A 236 -1.08 1.93 -19.34
CA CYS A 236 0.36 2.09 -19.35
C CYS A 236 1.06 1.34 -20.51
N GLY A 237 0.29 0.74 -21.43
CA GLY A 237 0.81 0.02 -22.59
C GLY A 237 1.23 -1.42 -22.29
N GLY A 238 0.48 -2.09 -21.41
CA GLY A 238 0.68 -3.49 -21.03
C GLY A 238 -0.01 -3.89 -19.72
N PHE A 239 -0.28 -2.91 -18.85
CA PHE A 239 -1.01 -3.07 -17.60
C PHE A 239 -1.70 -1.76 -17.23
N PHE A 240 -2.53 -1.78 -16.18
CA PHE A 240 -3.16 -0.57 -15.64
C PHE A 240 -2.42 -0.03 -14.42
N TYR A 241 -2.11 1.26 -14.44
CA TYR A 241 -1.77 2.01 -13.24
C TYR A 241 -3.06 2.58 -12.62
N ILE A 242 -3.35 2.21 -11.38
CA ILE A 242 -4.55 2.66 -10.66
C ILE A 242 -4.15 3.83 -9.75
N ILE A 243 -4.89 4.93 -9.85
CA ILE A 243 -4.87 6.00 -8.84
C ILE A 243 -6.20 5.93 -8.12
N SER A 244 -6.17 5.80 -6.80
CA SER A 244 -7.36 5.66 -5.99
C SER A 244 -7.47 6.73 -4.91
N ALA A 245 -8.71 7.09 -4.58
CA ALA A 245 -9.05 7.81 -3.36
C ALA A 245 -10.08 6.97 -2.58
N ASP A 246 -9.66 6.45 -1.44
CA ASP A 246 -10.54 5.81 -0.47
C ASP A 246 -10.96 6.88 0.54
N MET A 247 -12.25 7.15 0.66
CA MET A 247 -12.74 8.28 1.46
C MET A 247 -12.75 7.94 2.95
N GLU A 248 -12.43 8.93 3.79
CA GLU A 248 -12.56 8.84 5.24
C GLU A 248 -14.03 8.86 5.66
N ILE A 249 -14.63 7.68 5.80
CA ILE A 249 -16.04 7.49 6.16
C ILE A 249 -16.18 6.28 7.09
N TYR A 250 -16.56 6.46 8.35
CA TYR A 250 -16.70 5.36 9.31
C TYR A 250 -17.93 5.54 10.19
N ASN A 251 -18.78 4.52 10.24
CA ASN A 251 -19.12 3.79 11.47
C ASN A 251 -19.51 2.35 11.05
N SER A 252 -19.36 1.34 11.91
CA SER A 252 -20.35 0.96 12.92
C SER A 252 -19.78 0.98 14.36
N ALA A 253 -19.31 2.18 14.75
CA ALA A 253 -18.62 2.62 15.97
C ALA A 253 -17.08 2.67 15.93
N GLY A 254 -16.50 2.74 14.72
CA GLY A 254 -15.12 3.20 14.51
C GLY A 254 -15.02 4.65 14.00
N ASP A 255 -15.88 5.54 14.51
CA ASP A 255 -16.53 6.68 13.81
C ASP A 255 -15.65 7.78 13.17
N LEU A 256 -15.81 8.00 11.86
CA LEU A 256 -15.70 9.30 11.19
C LEU A 256 -16.75 9.36 10.08
N VAL A 257 -17.99 9.62 10.47
CA VAL A 257 -19.18 9.61 9.61
C VAL A 257 -19.28 10.89 8.75
N PHE A 258 -18.31 11.08 7.85
CA PHE A 258 -18.27 12.11 6.82
C PHE A 258 -17.82 13.51 7.27
N ASP A 259 -16.79 14.01 6.57
CA ASP A 259 -16.30 15.38 6.60
C ASP A 259 -16.27 15.89 5.15
N GLU A 260 -17.06 16.94 4.89
CA GLU A 260 -17.23 17.48 3.53
C GLU A 260 -15.92 18.05 2.96
N ALA A 261 -15.10 18.70 3.78
CA ALA A 261 -13.84 19.30 3.34
C ALA A 261 -12.81 18.21 3.00
N LYS A 262 -12.71 17.17 3.83
CA LYS A 262 -11.86 16.00 3.55
C LYS A 262 -12.29 15.28 2.28
N TYR A 263 -13.60 15.06 2.11
CA TYR A 263 -14.17 14.37 0.96
C TYR A 263 -13.85 15.10 -0.37
N TYR A 264 -14.17 16.40 -0.47
CA TYR A 264 -13.86 17.16 -1.69
C TYR A 264 -12.35 17.41 -1.85
N GLY A 265 -11.60 17.45 -0.75
CA GLY A 265 -10.15 17.47 -0.76
C GLY A 265 -9.57 16.23 -1.43
N ALA A 266 -10.05 15.03 -1.06
CA ALA A 266 -9.64 13.76 -1.66
C ALA A 266 -9.98 13.69 -3.15
N LEU A 267 -11.19 14.10 -3.55
CA LEU A 267 -11.59 14.19 -4.96
C LEU A 267 -10.67 15.12 -5.77
N THR A 268 -10.35 16.28 -5.22
CA THR A 268 -9.47 17.26 -5.87
C THR A 268 -8.05 16.72 -6.00
N SER A 269 -7.53 16.06 -4.96
CA SER A 269 -6.21 15.43 -4.97
C SER A 269 -6.13 14.30 -6.00
N LEU A 270 -7.17 13.45 -6.08
CA LEU A 270 -7.28 12.37 -7.07
C LEU A 270 -7.17 12.90 -8.50
N VAL A 271 -7.93 13.96 -8.84
CA VAL A 271 -7.87 14.60 -10.16
C VAL A 271 -6.48 15.15 -10.43
N LYS A 272 -5.92 15.93 -9.51
CA LYS A 272 -4.59 16.54 -9.68
C LYS A 272 -3.50 15.50 -9.87
N GLU A 273 -3.52 14.43 -9.09
CA GLU A 273 -2.56 13.34 -9.21
C GLU A 273 -2.70 12.61 -10.55
N THR A 274 -3.94 12.33 -10.96
CA THR A 274 -4.23 11.73 -12.28
C THR A 274 -3.72 12.60 -13.42
N GLU A 275 -4.01 13.90 -13.40
CA GLU A 275 -3.52 14.81 -14.42
C GLU A 275 -1.99 14.90 -14.43
N ARG A 276 -1.37 14.98 -13.24
CA ARG A 276 0.08 15.03 -13.10
C ARG A 276 0.73 13.76 -13.65
N PHE A 277 0.19 12.59 -13.33
CA PHE A 277 0.71 11.31 -13.81
C PHE A 277 0.57 11.16 -15.33
N CYS A 278 -0.59 11.50 -15.89
CA CYS A 278 -0.86 11.38 -17.33
C CYS A 278 -0.10 12.40 -18.19
N LYS A 279 0.03 13.65 -17.71
CA LYS A 279 0.56 14.78 -18.52
C LYS A 279 2.06 15.01 -18.33
N SER A 280 2.73 14.27 -17.44
CA SER A 280 4.15 14.45 -17.15
C SER A 280 4.86 13.10 -17.01
N LYS A 281 6.18 13.13 -16.78
CA LYS A 281 6.97 11.92 -16.46
C LYS A 281 6.93 11.56 -14.97
N TYR A 282 6.17 12.29 -14.16
CA TYR A 282 6.08 12.11 -12.72
C TYR A 282 5.75 10.67 -12.32
N ILE A 283 6.50 10.15 -11.34
CA ILE A 283 6.21 8.92 -10.59
C ILE A 283 6.11 9.32 -9.12
N PRO A 284 5.09 8.85 -8.38
CA PRO A 284 5.02 9.09 -6.94
C PRO A 284 6.27 8.58 -6.23
N HIS A 285 6.86 9.42 -5.38
CA HIS A 285 8.03 9.05 -4.59
C HIS A 285 7.76 7.85 -3.69
N SER A 286 6.56 7.79 -3.08
CA SER A 286 6.13 6.65 -2.26
C SER A 286 6.17 5.34 -3.04
N LEU A 287 5.69 5.33 -4.29
CA LEU A 287 5.76 4.16 -5.15
C LEU A 287 7.20 3.76 -5.48
N MET A 288 8.06 4.74 -5.83
CA MET A 288 9.47 4.46 -6.09
C MET A 288 10.17 3.87 -4.85
N ALA A 289 9.87 4.39 -3.66
CA ALA A 289 10.42 3.90 -2.39
C ALA A 289 9.98 2.46 -2.09
N ASP A 290 8.71 2.13 -2.32
CA ASP A 290 8.20 0.77 -2.12
C ASP A 290 8.70 -0.22 -3.17
N LEU A 291 9.01 0.23 -4.39
CA LEU A 291 9.60 -0.59 -5.45
C LEU A 291 11.12 -0.72 -5.35
N LEU A 292 11.78 0.15 -4.58
CA LEU A 292 13.23 0.23 -4.47
C LEU A 292 13.93 -1.08 -4.06
N PRO A 293 13.47 -1.84 -3.05
CA PRO A 293 14.08 -3.14 -2.73
C PRO A 293 14.20 -4.05 -3.95
N TYR A 294 13.12 -4.14 -4.73
CA TYR A 294 13.03 -5.03 -5.89
C TYR A 294 13.92 -4.54 -7.03
N MET A 295 13.97 -3.23 -7.27
CA MET A 295 14.84 -2.66 -8.30
C MET A 295 16.32 -2.96 -8.01
N LEU A 296 16.75 -2.79 -6.76
CA LEU A 296 18.12 -3.09 -6.33
C LEU A 296 18.44 -4.58 -6.44
N LEU A 297 17.57 -5.44 -5.91
CA LEU A 297 17.79 -6.90 -5.88
C LEU A 297 17.84 -7.51 -7.29
N SER A 298 16.98 -7.03 -8.19
CA SER A 298 16.93 -7.47 -9.60
C SER A 298 17.94 -6.77 -10.51
N LYS A 299 18.67 -5.77 -10.02
CA LYS A 299 19.55 -4.89 -10.81
C LYS A 299 18.81 -4.16 -11.95
N SER A 300 17.56 -3.81 -11.69
CA SER A 300 16.72 -3.00 -12.58
C SER A 300 17.15 -1.53 -12.55
N THR A 301 16.66 -0.77 -13.54
CA THR A 301 16.91 0.68 -13.62
C THR A 301 16.30 1.39 -12.41
N ILE A 302 17.11 2.18 -11.70
CA ILE A 302 16.68 3.02 -10.58
C ILE A 302 16.53 4.47 -11.08
N PRO A 303 15.36 5.10 -10.90
CA PRO A 303 15.15 6.51 -11.27
C PRO A 303 16.14 7.44 -10.56
N GLU A 304 16.65 8.46 -11.25
CA GLU A 304 17.59 9.42 -10.67
C GLU A 304 16.97 10.16 -9.47
N GLU A 305 15.65 10.36 -9.49
CA GLU A 305 14.88 11.08 -8.48
C GLU A 305 14.92 10.43 -7.09
N ILE A 306 15.21 9.13 -6.98
CA ILE A 306 15.29 8.42 -5.69
C ILE A 306 16.72 8.19 -5.21
N LEU A 307 17.75 8.41 -6.04
CA LEU A 307 19.15 8.12 -5.69
C LEU A 307 19.69 8.97 -4.52
N GLN A 308 19.05 10.10 -4.21
CA GLN A 308 19.42 10.97 -3.09
C GLN A 308 18.46 10.85 -1.90
N SER A 309 17.58 9.85 -1.91
CA SER A 309 16.59 9.66 -0.84
C SER A 309 17.17 8.86 0.33
N GLU A 310 16.57 9.04 1.51
CA GLU A 310 17.00 8.35 2.73
C GLU A 310 16.70 6.84 2.65
N GLU A 311 15.68 6.45 1.89
CA GLU A 311 15.34 5.06 1.58
C GLU A 311 16.43 4.41 0.73
N TYR A 312 16.96 5.11 -0.28
CA TYR A 312 18.08 4.61 -1.06
C TYR A 312 19.35 4.45 -0.24
N GLU A 313 19.70 5.46 0.57
CA GLU A 313 20.82 5.38 1.50
C GLU A 313 20.66 4.23 2.50
N LEU A 314 19.45 4.02 3.01
CA LEU A 314 19.12 2.90 3.90
C LEU A 314 19.48 1.56 3.24
N PHE A 315 18.98 1.30 2.02
CA PHE A 315 19.30 0.06 1.32
C PHE A 315 20.79 -0.14 1.06
N LEU A 316 21.50 0.90 0.63
CA LEU A 316 22.95 0.84 0.40
C LEU A 316 23.72 0.53 1.68
N ASN A 317 23.24 1.02 2.81
CA ASN A 317 23.84 0.70 4.09
C ASN A 317 23.64 -0.81 4.38
N PHE A 318 22.46 -1.39 4.14
CA PHE A 318 22.22 -2.84 4.22
C PHE A 318 22.91 -3.69 3.11
N HIS A 319 23.76 -3.02 2.31
CA HIS A 319 24.82 -3.40 1.37
C HIS A 319 25.71 -4.61 1.67
#